data_AF-A0A351XN42-F1
#
_entry.id   AF-A0A351XN42-F1
#
_cell.length_a   1.000
_cell.length_b   1.000
_cell.length_c   1.000
_cell.angle_alpha   90.00
_cell.angle_beta   90.00
_cell.angle_gamma   90.00
#
_symmetry.space_group_name_H-M   'P 1'
#
loop_
_entity.id
_entity.type
_entity.pdbx_description
1 polymer ?
#
loop_
_entity_poly.entity_id
_entity_poly.type
_entity_poly.pdbx_seq_one_letter_code
_entity_poly.pdbx_strand_id
1 'polypeptide(L)'
;MLEHIKIQSLDDFFTDLSERSSKGVFFYKINGYSEQICQFVKKYYNAARISGVIIEGRIPNPDKDNLEYYNEIMGMDFQLNIEFITASLRKWLPRMSAYQNSAVSSAIYKILNDLGKSGKNENMLKNAYIKFMCWLYYKFERILSQLGDNKVPKILYEGTASYYELLLLSVLSGAGCDIVLLQYKNDSTSQIPDTSTVLPDELKVSGMAGFPEYFSLKWLRDEIQNDMDIERLYGRKPSVVNCTNAWIEGKGLDDFKKEIHARGSDPQFFYNCYVRINGVEDKLSYMNELYQFQMELKNSHRRIVIIDAPLPGPSTDEISQIKRGNYKTCKQMLAGLSGNIKYTANAGLQSIMVKSFVDVILEESKQEGITLNRLSNRAVYLLCWLKRYQGQLFANWKIPDISCFIYMGG
;
A
#
# COMPACT_ATOMS: atom_id res chain seq x y z
N MET A 1 -28.75 11.17 11.62
CA MET A 1 -28.05 10.38 10.58
C MET A 1 -27.16 11.32 9.81
N LEU A 2 -25.99 10.83 9.39
CA LEU A 2 -25.16 11.57 8.46
C LEU A 2 -25.68 11.37 7.04
N GLU A 3 -25.59 12.41 6.23
CA GLU A 3 -26.01 12.36 4.83
C GLU A 3 -24.91 11.79 3.95
N HIS A 4 -25.31 11.20 2.83
CA HIS A 4 -24.38 10.75 1.81
C HIS A 4 -23.94 11.94 0.98
N ILE A 5 -22.63 12.16 0.89
CA ILE A 5 -22.02 13.30 0.18
C ILE A 5 -21.08 12.79 -0.90
N LYS A 6 -20.81 13.63 -1.90
CA LYS A 6 -19.89 13.29 -2.99
C LYS A 6 -18.46 13.62 -2.63
N ILE A 7 -17.54 12.73 -2.97
CA ILE A 7 -16.10 13.04 -2.95
C ILE A 7 -15.75 14.01 -4.08
N GLN A 8 -14.76 14.86 -3.82
CA GLN A 8 -14.02 15.65 -4.81
C GLN A 8 -12.72 14.95 -5.21
N SER A 9 -12.10 14.23 -4.26
CA SER A 9 -10.87 13.48 -4.47
C SER A 9 -10.88 12.15 -3.69
N LEU A 10 -9.99 11.23 -4.07
CA LEU A 10 -9.82 9.98 -3.32
C LEU A 10 -9.29 10.20 -1.90
N ASP A 11 -8.62 11.33 -1.66
CA ASP A 11 -8.09 11.65 -0.33
C ASP A 11 -9.17 12.08 0.67
N ASP A 12 -10.35 12.46 0.20
CA ASP A 12 -11.49 12.84 1.03
C ASP A 12 -11.89 11.72 1.99
N PHE A 13 -11.78 10.45 1.56
CA PHE A 13 -12.03 9.30 2.42
C PHE A 13 -11.13 9.27 3.66
N PHE A 14 -9.97 9.92 3.63
CA PHE A 14 -9.01 9.95 4.74
C PHE A 14 -9.06 11.25 5.53
N THR A 15 -9.99 12.14 5.20
CA THR A 15 -10.25 13.38 5.93
C THR A 15 -11.20 13.12 7.10
N ASP A 16 -10.86 13.66 8.26
CA ASP A 16 -11.66 13.59 9.47
C ASP A 16 -13.03 14.26 9.26
N LEU A 17 -14.08 13.78 9.93
CA LEU A 17 -15.47 14.21 9.70
C LEU A 17 -15.67 15.73 9.87
N SER A 18 -14.94 16.35 10.81
CA SER A 18 -14.99 17.80 11.06
C SER A 18 -14.28 18.65 10.01
N GLU A 19 -13.38 18.06 9.23
CA GLU A 19 -12.59 18.73 8.19
C GLU A 19 -13.19 18.55 6.79
N ARG A 20 -14.22 17.70 6.65
CA ARG A 20 -14.95 17.54 5.39
C ARG A 20 -15.70 18.83 5.04
N SER A 21 -15.78 19.12 3.74
CA SER A 21 -16.53 20.27 3.20
C SER A 21 -18.00 20.28 3.62
N SER A 22 -18.57 19.10 3.85
CA SER A 22 -19.86 18.89 4.49
C SER A 22 -19.80 17.71 5.44
N LYS A 23 -20.55 17.77 6.55
CA LYS A 23 -20.66 16.65 7.51
C LYS A 23 -21.47 15.52 6.89
N GLY A 24 -20.78 14.57 6.28
CA GLY A 24 -21.40 13.42 5.64
C GLY A 24 -20.47 12.23 5.52
N VAL A 25 -21.01 11.15 4.98
CA VAL A 25 -20.32 9.87 4.76
C VAL A 25 -20.18 9.57 3.27
N PHE A 26 -19.24 8.70 2.93
CA PHE A 26 -19.02 8.23 1.57
C PHE A 26 -19.40 6.77 1.43
N PHE A 27 -20.21 6.42 0.44
CA PHE A 27 -20.61 5.06 0.10
C PHE A 27 -20.47 4.85 -1.40
N TYR A 28 -19.39 4.18 -1.80
CA TYR A 28 -19.01 4.03 -3.21
C TYR A 28 -18.79 2.57 -3.60
N LYS A 29 -19.02 2.28 -4.89
CA LYS A 29 -18.61 1.04 -5.56
C LYS A 29 -17.53 1.35 -6.59
N ILE A 30 -16.58 0.42 -6.73
CA ILE A 30 -15.46 0.48 -7.66
C ILE A 30 -15.54 -0.74 -8.56
N ASN A 31 -15.68 -0.49 -9.85
CA ASN A 31 -15.90 -1.52 -10.88
C ASN A 31 -14.72 -1.64 -11.87
N GLY A 32 -13.59 -1.04 -11.55
CA GLY A 32 -12.43 -1.06 -12.43
C GLY A 32 -11.11 -0.80 -11.71
N TYR A 33 -10.03 -0.96 -12.46
CA TYR A 33 -8.66 -0.88 -12.01
C TYR A 33 -7.91 0.22 -12.75
N SER A 34 -7.09 0.92 -11.98
CA SER A 34 -5.97 1.74 -12.42
C SER A 34 -4.92 1.69 -11.32
N GLU A 35 -3.69 2.11 -11.61
CA GLU A 35 -2.64 2.16 -10.57
C GLU A 35 -3.06 3.08 -9.40
N GLN A 36 -3.73 4.20 -9.72
CA GLN A 36 -4.29 5.11 -8.71
C GLN A 36 -5.34 4.42 -7.83
N ILE A 37 -6.25 3.63 -8.42
CA ILE A 37 -7.24 2.86 -7.66
C ILE A 37 -6.56 1.78 -6.82
N CYS A 38 -5.55 1.09 -7.34
CA CYS A 38 -4.77 0.10 -6.58
C CYS A 38 -4.17 0.72 -5.31
N GLN A 39 -3.52 1.87 -5.45
CA GLN A 39 -2.94 2.64 -4.34
C GLN A 39 -4.01 3.12 -3.34
N PHE A 40 -5.15 3.62 -3.85
CA PHE A 40 -6.27 4.00 -3.01
C PHE A 40 -6.80 2.82 -2.20
N VAL A 41 -7.08 1.68 -2.83
CA VAL A 41 -7.59 0.48 -2.15
C VAL A 41 -6.57 -0.02 -1.13
N LYS A 42 -5.25 0.04 -1.42
CA LYS A 42 -4.19 -0.27 -0.45
C LYS A 42 -4.23 0.62 0.79
N LYS A 43 -4.38 1.93 0.60
CA LYS A 43 -4.52 2.91 1.70
C LYS A 43 -5.80 2.69 2.49
N TYR A 44 -6.92 2.44 1.81
CA TYR A 44 -8.23 2.18 2.40
C TYR A 44 -8.25 0.86 3.19
N TYR A 45 -7.65 -0.20 2.65
CA TYR A 45 -7.47 -1.49 3.32
C TYR A 45 -6.75 -1.32 4.67
N ASN A 46 -5.64 -0.57 4.68
CA ASN A 46 -4.89 -0.31 5.91
C ASN A 46 -5.72 0.46 6.95
N ALA A 47 -6.47 1.48 6.52
CA ALA A 47 -7.37 2.21 7.41
C ALA A 47 -8.50 1.33 7.95
N ALA A 48 -9.15 0.53 7.10
CA ALA A 48 -10.21 -0.41 7.49
C ALA A 48 -9.69 -1.51 8.43
N ARG A 49 -8.42 -1.91 8.30
CA ARG A 49 -7.78 -2.87 9.20
C ARG A 49 -7.63 -2.33 10.62
N ILE A 50 -7.29 -1.04 10.77
CA ILE A 50 -7.02 -0.40 12.06
C ILE A 50 -8.33 -0.11 12.81
N SER A 51 -9.30 0.53 12.14
CA SER A 51 -10.48 1.11 12.80
C SER A 51 -11.77 0.90 12.01
N GLY A 52 -11.82 -0.10 11.13
CA GLY A 52 -12.94 -0.35 10.22
C GLY A 52 -13.37 -1.81 10.19
N VAL A 53 -13.87 -2.33 9.07
CA VAL A 53 -14.15 -3.75 8.83
C VAL A 53 -13.79 -4.11 7.38
N ILE A 54 -13.21 -5.29 7.17
CA ILE A 54 -12.92 -5.83 5.85
C ILE A 54 -13.77 -7.09 5.64
N ILE A 55 -14.50 -7.13 4.51
CA ILE A 55 -15.33 -8.25 4.09
C ILE A 55 -14.75 -8.81 2.80
N GLU A 56 -14.36 -10.08 2.81
CA GLU A 56 -13.96 -10.83 1.63
C GLU A 56 -15.08 -11.84 1.33
N GLY A 57 -15.78 -11.68 0.20
CA GLY A 57 -16.94 -12.50 -0.18
C GLY A 57 -18.29 -11.95 0.29
N ARG A 58 -19.01 -12.74 1.10
CA ARG A 58 -20.33 -12.37 1.66
C ARG A 58 -20.34 -12.46 3.17
N ILE A 59 -21.20 -11.67 3.80
CA ILE A 59 -21.56 -11.81 5.20
C ILE A 59 -22.45 -13.06 5.31
N PRO A 60 -22.01 -14.10 6.02
CA PRO A 60 -22.82 -15.31 6.17
C PRO A 60 -24.15 -14.95 6.85
N ASN A 61 -25.24 -15.58 6.42
CA ASN A 61 -26.50 -15.48 7.16
C ASN A 61 -26.29 -16.04 8.59
N PRO A 62 -26.99 -15.51 9.60
CA PRO A 62 -26.96 -16.08 10.94
C PRO A 62 -27.32 -17.56 10.90
N ASP A 63 -26.49 -18.39 11.52
CA ASP A 63 -26.73 -19.82 11.65
C ASP A 63 -27.73 -20.12 12.80
N LYS A 64 -27.99 -21.40 13.04
CA LYS A 64 -28.91 -21.84 14.09
C LYS A 64 -28.47 -21.34 15.46
N ASP A 65 -27.19 -21.43 15.78
CA ASP A 65 -26.64 -21.04 17.09
C ASP A 65 -26.75 -19.52 17.29
N ASN A 66 -26.52 -18.73 16.24
CA ASN A 66 -26.72 -17.28 16.25
C ASN A 66 -28.17 -16.90 16.54
N LEU A 67 -29.12 -17.60 15.91
CA LEU A 67 -30.54 -17.33 16.07
C LEU A 67 -31.06 -17.78 17.43
N GLU A 68 -30.58 -18.92 17.95
CA GLU A 68 -30.91 -19.39 19.29
C GLU A 68 -30.41 -18.42 20.36
N TYR A 69 -29.15 -17.96 20.27
CA TYR A 69 -28.60 -16.97 21.19
C TYR A 69 -29.33 -15.63 21.11
N TYR A 70 -29.64 -15.16 19.90
CA TYR A 70 -30.47 -13.97 19.72
C TYR A 70 -31.84 -14.13 20.38
N ASN A 71 -32.53 -15.25 20.15
CA ASN A 71 -33.85 -15.50 20.70
C ASN A 71 -33.84 -15.64 22.23
N GLU A 72 -32.81 -16.26 22.82
CA GLU A 72 -32.65 -16.37 24.27
C GLU A 72 -32.59 -14.99 24.94
N ILE A 73 -31.84 -14.05 24.33
CA ILE A 73 -31.66 -12.71 24.90
C ILE A 73 -32.83 -11.80 24.53
N MET A 74 -33.25 -11.78 23.28
CA MET A 74 -34.16 -10.78 22.73
C MET A 74 -35.61 -11.24 22.67
N GLY A 75 -35.86 -12.55 22.62
CA GLY A 75 -37.16 -13.12 22.32
C GLY A 75 -37.57 -12.96 20.85
N MET A 76 -38.83 -13.30 20.57
CA MET A 76 -39.41 -13.25 19.22
C MET A 76 -40.27 -12.01 18.97
N ASP A 77 -40.41 -11.09 19.92
CA ASP A 77 -41.19 -9.89 19.71
C ASP A 77 -40.51 -8.97 18.68
N PHE A 78 -41.31 -8.31 17.85
CA PHE A 78 -40.85 -7.31 16.89
C PHE A 78 -41.92 -6.25 16.72
N GLN A 79 -41.51 -4.99 16.75
CA GLN A 79 -42.37 -3.87 16.40
C GLN A 79 -41.58 -2.87 15.56
N LEU A 80 -42.19 -2.40 14.48
CA LEU A 80 -41.60 -1.37 13.63
C LEU A 80 -41.85 0.03 14.21
N ASN A 81 -41.18 0.34 15.31
CA ASN A 81 -41.14 1.68 15.89
C ASN A 81 -39.75 1.98 16.46
N ILE A 82 -39.45 3.27 16.62
CA ILE A 82 -38.11 3.72 16.99
C ILE A 82 -37.76 3.36 18.44
N GLU A 83 -38.76 3.35 19.33
CA GLU A 83 -38.62 3.03 20.75
C GLU A 83 -38.21 1.57 20.95
N PHE A 84 -38.88 0.64 20.25
CA PHE A 84 -38.60 -0.78 20.29
C PHE A 84 -37.19 -1.08 19.79
N ILE A 85 -36.80 -0.52 18.65
CA ILE A 85 -35.47 -0.74 18.06
C ILE A 85 -34.38 -0.16 18.98
N THR A 86 -34.60 1.02 19.54
CA THR A 86 -33.65 1.68 20.47
C THR A 86 -33.47 0.88 21.76
N ALA A 87 -34.57 0.46 22.39
CA ALA A 87 -34.51 -0.39 23.58
C ALA A 87 -33.83 -1.73 23.27
N SER A 88 -34.15 -2.32 22.13
CA SER A 88 -33.58 -3.60 21.71
C SER A 88 -32.09 -3.52 21.44
N LEU A 89 -31.63 -2.49 20.72
CA LEU A 89 -30.20 -2.27 20.47
C LEU A 89 -29.44 -1.98 21.77
N ARG A 90 -30.05 -1.29 22.73
CA ARG A 90 -29.41 -1.02 24.03
C ARG A 90 -29.20 -2.31 24.82
N LYS A 91 -30.15 -3.24 24.74
CA LYS A 91 -30.05 -4.57 25.37
C LYS A 91 -29.05 -5.48 24.65
N TRP A 92 -29.11 -5.52 23.32
CA TRP A 92 -28.31 -6.42 22.48
C TRP A 92 -26.84 -5.98 22.33
N LEU A 93 -26.61 -4.67 22.25
CA LEU A 93 -25.30 -4.06 21.98
C LEU A 93 -25.02 -2.95 23.01
N PRO A 94 -24.81 -3.32 24.28
CA PRO A 94 -24.77 -2.36 25.40
C PRO A 94 -23.55 -1.44 25.40
N ARG A 95 -22.54 -1.70 24.56
CA ARG A 95 -21.31 -0.88 24.45
C ARG A 95 -21.49 0.41 23.64
N MET A 96 -22.61 0.57 22.93
CA MET A 96 -22.89 1.80 22.19
C MET A 96 -23.25 2.94 23.15
N SER A 97 -22.72 4.14 22.88
CA SER A 97 -23.19 5.35 23.53
C SER A 97 -24.65 5.65 23.18
N ALA A 98 -25.31 6.52 23.94
CA ALA A 98 -26.69 6.93 23.65
C ALA A 98 -26.81 7.55 22.23
N TYR A 99 -25.81 8.32 21.82
CA TYR A 99 -25.73 8.90 20.48
C TYR A 99 -25.62 7.82 19.40
N GLN A 100 -24.70 6.87 19.56
CA GLN A 100 -24.50 5.76 18.62
C GLN A 100 -25.73 4.88 18.50
N ASN A 101 -26.31 4.51 19.65
CA ASN A 101 -27.55 3.76 19.70
C ASN A 101 -28.67 4.50 18.95
N SER A 102 -28.87 5.79 19.21
CA SER A 102 -29.87 6.59 18.50
C SER A 102 -29.61 6.67 16.99
N ALA A 103 -28.35 6.80 16.57
CA ALA A 103 -27.97 6.89 15.16
C ALA A 103 -28.26 5.58 14.43
N VAL A 104 -27.84 4.45 15.00
CA VAL A 104 -28.08 3.11 14.43
C VAL A 104 -29.56 2.78 14.43
N SER A 105 -30.28 3.03 15.53
CA SER A 105 -31.74 2.81 15.62
C SER A 105 -32.50 3.60 14.55
N SER A 106 -32.15 4.87 14.36
CA SER A 106 -32.79 5.73 13.36
C SER A 106 -32.52 5.23 11.95
N ALA A 107 -31.31 4.75 11.69
CA ALA A 107 -30.93 4.19 10.39
C ALA A 107 -31.64 2.85 10.11
N ILE A 108 -31.70 1.94 11.08
CA ILE A 108 -32.47 0.68 10.98
C ILE A 108 -33.95 0.96 10.76
N TYR A 109 -34.55 1.84 11.57
CA TYR A 109 -35.97 2.20 11.46
C TYR A 109 -36.29 2.74 10.08
N LYS A 110 -35.49 3.70 9.57
CA LYS A 110 -35.67 4.24 8.22
C LYS A 110 -35.66 3.14 7.16
N ILE A 111 -34.65 2.28 7.16
CA ILE A 111 -34.51 1.20 6.18
C ILE A 111 -35.67 0.20 6.26
N LEU A 112 -36.08 -0.24 7.47
CA LEU A 112 -37.19 -1.17 7.63
C LEU A 112 -38.54 -0.53 7.28
N ASN A 113 -38.74 0.75 7.60
CA ASN A 113 -39.93 1.50 7.24
C ASN A 113 -40.05 1.65 5.71
N ASP A 114 -38.95 1.93 5.04
CA ASP A 114 -38.90 2.03 3.59
C ASP A 114 -39.15 0.66 2.91
N LEU A 115 -38.62 -0.43 3.49
CA LEU A 115 -39.00 -1.78 3.08
C LEU A 115 -40.51 -2.06 3.26
N GLY A 116 -41.09 -1.64 4.38
CA GLY A 116 -42.53 -1.78 4.62
C GLY A 116 -43.35 -1.05 3.56
N LYS A 117 -42.98 0.20 3.25
CA LYS A 117 -43.62 1.01 2.19
C LYS A 117 -43.48 0.39 0.80
N SER A 118 -42.41 -0.38 0.55
CA SER A 118 -42.23 -1.13 -0.70
C SER A 118 -43.08 -2.40 -0.81
N GLY A 119 -43.95 -2.66 0.18
CA GLY A 119 -44.90 -3.79 0.19
C GLY A 119 -44.38 -5.04 0.88
N LYS A 120 -43.27 -4.97 1.64
CA LYS A 120 -42.81 -6.09 2.47
C LYS A 120 -43.69 -6.26 3.70
N ASN A 121 -44.11 -7.50 3.98
CA ASN A 121 -44.91 -7.81 5.16
C ASN A 121 -44.09 -7.83 6.46
N GLU A 122 -44.78 -7.82 7.59
CA GLU A 122 -44.17 -7.77 8.93
C GLU A 122 -43.17 -8.91 9.18
N ASN A 123 -43.45 -10.14 8.73
CA ASN A 123 -42.53 -11.27 8.88
C ASN A 123 -41.21 -11.04 8.11
N MET A 124 -41.27 -10.45 6.93
CA MET A 124 -40.07 -10.10 6.16
C MET A 124 -39.27 -8.98 6.84
N LEU A 125 -39.94 -7.99 7.42
CA LEU A 125 -39.28 -6.91 8.18
C LEU A 125 -38.62 -7.44 9.45
N LYS A 126 -39.32 -8.31 10.19
CA LYS A 126 -38.78 -9.01 11.36
C LYS A 126 -37.55 -9.85 11.00
N ASN A 127 -37.60 -10.62 9.92
CA ASN A 127 -36.45 -11.41 9.47
C ASN A 127 -35.26 -10.52 9.07
N ALA A 128 -35.51 -9.40 8.39
CA ALA A 128 -34.47 -8.42 8.05
C ALA A 128 -33.85 -7.80 9.31
N TYR A 129 -34.69 -7.42 10.28
CA TYR A 129 -34.28 -6.88 11.56
C TYR A 129 -33.38 -7.87 12.33
N ILE A 130 -33.81 -9.12 12.48
CA ILE A 130 -33.00 -10.16 13.15
C ILE A 130 -31.65 -10.33 12.45
N LYS A 131 -31.63 -10.37 11.11
CA LYS A 131 -30.36 -10.41 10.36
C LYS A 131 -29.47 -9.22 10.67
N PHE A 132 -30.01 -8.00 10.70
CA PHE A 132 -29.23 -6.81 11.05
C PHE A 132 -28.68 -6.91 12.47
N MET A 133 -29.49 -7.31 13.45
CA MET A 133 -29.07 -7.46 14.83
C MET A 133 -27.92 -8.48 14.97
N CYS A 134 -28.06 -9.65 14.35
CA CYS A 134 -27.00 -10.67 14.34
C CYS A 134 -25.74 -10.16 13.63
N TRP A 135 -25.85 -9.53 12.47
CA TRP A 135 -24.67 -9.02 11.75
C TRP A 135 -23.97 -7.88 12.51
N LEU A 136 -24.72 -6.97 13.13
CA LEU A 136 -24.16 -5.92 13.99
C LEU A 136 -23.35 -6.51 15.14
N TYR A 137 -23.85 -7.58 15.76
CA TYR A 137 -23.17 -8.26 16.86
C TYR A 137 -21.98 -9.11 16.41
N TYR A 138 -22.17 -10.05 15.49
CA TYR A 138 -21.11 -11.01 15.14
C TYR A 138 -20.07 -10.46 14.18
N LYS A 139 -20.40 -9.42 13.40
CA LYS A 139 -19.49 -8.90 12.36
C LYS A 139 -19.03 -7.46 12.55
N PHE A 140 -19.88 -6.59 13.10
CA PHE A 140 -19.59 -5.15 13.16
C PHE A 140 -19.39 -4.59 14.57
N GLU A 141 -19.44 -5.40 15.64
CA GLU A 141 -19.33 -4.92 17.03
C GLU A 141 -18.13 -3.98 17.23
N ARG A 142 -16.99 -4.32 16.63
CA ARG A 142 -15.72 -3.58 16.77
C ARG A 142 -15.75 -2.14 16.27
N ILE A 143 -16.70 -1.78 15.40
CA ILE A 143 -16.84 -0.41 14.87
C ILE A 143 -18.01 0.37 15.49
N LEU A 144 -18.91 -0.29 16.24
CA LEU A 144 -20.11 0.37 16.75
C LEU A 144 -19.79 1.50 17.71
N SER A 145 -18.75 1.34 18.53
CA SER A 145 -18.28 2.36 19.47
C SER A 145 -17.57 3.54 18.80
N GLN A 146 -17.39 3.51 17.48
CA GLN A 146 -16.73 4.56 16.68
C GLN A 146 -17.70 5.27 15.73
N LEU A 147 -18.97 4.85 15.69
CA LEU A 147 -19.96 5.40 14.78
C LEU A 147 -20.25 6.87 15.10
N GLY A 148 -20.04 7.72 14.10
CA GLY A 148 -20.22 9.17 14.20
C GLY A 148 -19.12 9.91 14.97
N ASP A 149 -18.00 9.25 15.27
CA ASP A 149 -16.79 9.91 15.75
C ASP A 149 -16.12 10.74 14.64
N ASN A 150 -15.17 11.60 15.03
CA ASN A 150 -14.42 12.40 14.06
C ASN A 150 -13.61 11.52 13.09
N LYS A 151 -13.08 10.40 13.59
CA LYS A 151 -12.40 9.39 12.76
C LYS A 151 -13.42 8.36 12.27
N VAL A 152 -13.91 8.58 11.06
CA VAL A 152 -14.97 7.77 10.46
C VAL A 152 -14.47 6.33 10.19
N PRO A 153 -15.11 5.29 10.77
CA PRO A 153 -14.78 3.90 10.50
C PRO A 153 -15.00 3.54 9.02
N LYS A 154 -14.18 2.62 8.51
CA LYS A 154 -14.11 2.27 7.08
C LYS A 154 -14.50 0.84 6.80
N ILE A 155 -15.45 0.62 5.91
CA ILE A 155 -15.86 -0.73 5.51
C ILE A 155 -15.38 -0.99 4.09
N LEU A 156 -14.47 -1.94 3.93
CA LEU A 156 -14.03 -2.41 2.62
C LEU A 156 -14.67 -3.76 2.34
N TYR A 157 -15.49 -3.83 1.30
CA TYR A 157 -16.22 -5.02 0.93
C TYR A 157 -15.78 -5.50 -0.46
N GLU A 158 -15.30 -6.73 -0.57
CA GLU A 158 -14.97 -7.38 -1.83
C GLU A 158 -16.02 -8.44 -2.17
N GLY A 159 -16.74 -8.22 -3.28
CA GLY A 159 -17.70 -9.19 -3.82
C GLY A 159 -19.07 -8.61 -4.17
N THR A 160 -19.98 -9.49 -4.58
CA THR A 160 -21.36 -9.11 -4.89
C THR A 160 -22.25 -9.22 -3.65
N ALA A 161 -22.46 -8.08 -3.00
CA ALA A 161 -23.37 -7.93 -1.86
C ALA A 161 -24.81 -8.28 -2.25
N SER A 162 -25.47 -9.12 -1.45
CA SER A 162 -26.89 -9.40 -1.57
C SER A 162 -27.74 -8.19 -1.16
N TYR A 163 -29.02 -8.24 -1.49
CA TYR A 163 -29.96 -7.18 -1.14
C TYR A 163 -29.95 -6.82 0.36
N TYR A 164 -30.03 -7.81 1.25
CA TYR A 164 -30.02 -7.54 2.69
C TYR A 164 -28.66 -7.01 3.20
N GLU A 165 -27.56 -7.42 2.58
CA GLU A 165 -26.24 -6.87 2.91
C GLU A 165 -26.15 -5.39 2.53
N LEU A 166 -26.65 -5.01 1.34
CA LEU A 166 -26.71 -3.60 0.93
C LEU A 166 -27.59 -2.76 1.85
N LEU A 167 -28.72 -3.30 2.34
CA LEU A 167 -29.55 -2.63 3.32
C LEU A 167 -28.78 -2.39 4.63
N LEU A 168 -28.07 -3.40 5.15
CA LEU A 168 -27.24 -3.24 6.35
C LEU A 168 -26.11 -2.23 6.12
N LEU A 169 -25.42 -2.29 4.99
CA LEU A 169 -24.36 -1.33 4.66
C LEU A 169 -24.91 0.09 4.57
N SER A 170 -26.14 0.28 4.06
CA SER A 170 -26.84 1.57 4.09
C SER A 170 -27.13 2.04 5.52
N VAL A 171 -27.53 1.12 6.42
CA VAL A 171 -27.68 1.43 7.86
C VAL A 171 -26.35 1.91 8.45
N LEU A 172 -25.26 1.18 8.21
CA LEU A 172 -23.93 1.50 8.74
C LEU A 172 -23.39 2.82 8.18
N SER A 173 -23.60 3.07 6.88
CA SER A 173 -23.28 4.34 6.25
C SER A 173 -24.01 5.50 6.93
N GLY A 174 -25.35 5.43 7.02
CA GLY A 174 -26.15 6.48 7.67
C GLY A 174 -25.85 6.68 9.17
N ALA A 175 -25.33 5.66 9.84
CA ALA A 175 -24.88 5.71 11.23
C ALA A 175 -23.47 6.29 11.39
N GLY A 176 -22.69 6.41 10.31
CA GLY A 176 -21.39 7.07 10.31
C GLY A 176 -20.21 6.21 9.86
N CYS A 177 -20.38 5.38 8.84
CA CYS A 177 -19.27 4.68 8.18
C CYS A 177 -19.02 5.22 6.77
N ASP A 178 -17.75 5.30 6.39
CA ASP A 178 -17.41 5.30 4.96
C ASP A 178 -17.37 3.85 4.48
N ILE A 179 -17.84 3.59 3.27
CA ILE A 179 -17.95 2.25 2.70
C ILE A 179 -17.46 2.25 1.25
N VAL A 180 -16.59 1.30 0.91
CA VAL A 180 -16.13 1.02 -0.45
C VAL A 180 -16.44 -0.43 -0.80
N LEU A 181 -17.17 -0.63 -1.90
CA LEU A 181 -17.45 -1.94 -2.49
C LEU A 181 -16.53 -2.17 -3.70
N LEU A 182 -15.80 -3.27 -3.73
CA LEU A 182 -15.04 -3.74 -4.89
C LEU A 182 -15.87 -4.80 -5.62
N GLN A 183 -16.24 -4.50 -6.86
CA GLN A 183 -17.03 -5.40 -7.71
C GLN A 183 -16.24 -5.73 -8.98
N TYR A 184 -15.77 -6.97 -9.09
CA TYR A 184 -14.92 -7.41 -10.22
C TYR A 184 -15.70 -7.73 -11.48
N LYS A 185 -16.96 -8.16 -11.31
CA LYS A 185 -17.88 -8.36 -12.41
C LYS A 185 -18.84 -7.18 -12.43
N ASN A 186 -19.15 -6.70 -13.64
CA ASN A 186 -20.38 -5.95 -13.88
C ASN A 186 -21.56 -6.94 -13.74
N ASP A 187 -21.74 -7.50 -12.54
CA ASP A 187 -23.03 -8.05 -12.19
C ASP A 187 -23.94 -6.83 -12.18
N SER A 188 -24.79 -6.76 -13.19
CA SER A 188 -26.07 -6.06 -13.14
C SER A 188 -26.80 -6.60 -11.93
N THR A 189 -26.45 -6.10 -10.73
CA THR A 189 -27.13 -6.42 -9.50
C THR A 189 -28.60 -6.23 -9.80
N SER A 190 -29.32 -7.34 -9.72
CA SER A 190 -30.75 -7.47 -9.94
C SER A 190 -31.40 -6.19 -9.44
N GLN A 191 -32.06 -5.46 -10.35
CA GLN A 191 -32.69 -4.17 -10.12
C GLN A 191 -33.16 -4.08 -8.67
N ILE A 192 -32.39 -3.35 -7.85
CA ILE A 192 -32.83 -3.03 -6.51
C ILE A 192 -34.12 -2.25 -6.75
N PRO A 193 -35.28 -2.73 -6.28
CA PRO A 193 -36.52 -2.02 -6.50
C PRO A 193 -36.32 -0.59 -6.02
N ASP A 194 -36.81 0.40 -6.77
CA ASP A 194 -36.77 1.83 -6.43
C ASP A 194 -37.34 2.03 -5.02
N THR A 195 -36.47 1.88 -4.05
CA THR A 195 -36.68 2.00 -2.62
C THR A 195 -35.67 3.04 -2.20
N SER A 196 -36.02 3.88 -1.23
CA SER A 196 -35.18 4.96 -0.69
C SER A 196 -33.90 4.48 0.03
N THR A 197 -33.44 3.28 -0.30
CA THR A 197 -32.15 2.71 0.04
C THR A 197 -31.04 3.56 -0.59
N VAL A 198 -30.09 4.02 0.22
CA VAL A 198 -28.92 4.75 -0.27
C VAL A 198 -28.05 3.78 -1.07
N LEU A 199 -28.13 3.88 -2.40
CA LEU A 199 -27.29 3.09 -3.28
C LEU A 199 -25.86 3.63 -3.28
N PRO A 200 -24.84 2.74 -3.38
CA PRO A 200 -23.46 3.17 -3.51
C PRO A 200 -23.26 3.93 -4.82
N ASP A 201 -22.57 5.05 -4.73
CA ASP A 201 -22.16 5.82 -5.89
C ASP A 201 -21.10 5.08 -6.71
N GLU A 202 -21.14 5.21 -8.02
CA GLU A 202 -20.08 4.66 -8.87
C GLU A 202 -18.86 5.56 -8.85
N LEU A 203 -17.72 5.03 -8.40
CA LEU A 203 -16.45 5.72 -8.45
C LEU A 203 -15.82 5.54 -9.84
N LYS A 204 -15.67 6.65 -10.57
CA LYS A 204 -14.98 6.69 -11.87
C LYS A 204 -13.75 7.57 -11.80
N VAL A 205 -12.63 6.99 -12.17
CA VAL A 205 -11.35 7.67 -12.35
C VAL A 205 -10.94 7.52 -13.82
N SER A 206 -10.35 8.57 -14.39
CA SER A 206 -9.89 8.55 -15.78
C SER A 206 -8.91 7.39 -16.02
N GLY A 207 -9.07 6.68 -17.13
CA GLY A 207 -8.18 5.56 -17.50
C GLY A 207 -8.41 4.25 -16.74
N MET A 208 -9.54 4.09 -16.02
CA MET A 208 -9.89 2.80 -15.41
C MET A 208 -10.22 1.75 -16.49
N ALA A 209 -9.65 0.55 -16.32
CA ALA A 209 -9.96 -0.66 -17.06
C ALA A 209 -10.68 -1.68 -16.16
N GLY A 210 -11.00 -2.87 -16.66
CA GLY A 210 -11.46 -3.97 -15.80
C GLY A 210 -10.37 -4.40 -14.80
N PHE A 211 -10.78 -4.97 -13.67
CA PHE A 211 -9.81 -5.52 -12.72
C PHE A 211 -9.00 -6.67 -13.34
N PRO A 212 -7.66 -6.72 -13.12
CA PRO A 212 -6.86 -7.87 -13.52
C PRO A 212 -7.32 -9.15 -12.82
N GLU A 213 -7.18 -10.31 -13.48
CA GLU A 213 -7.64 -11.60 -12.93
C GLU A 213 -7.00 -11.97 -11.58
N TYR A 214 -5.77 -11.50 -11.34
CA TYR A 214 -5.05 -11.75 -10.09
C TYR A 214 -5.50 -10.82 -8.95
N PHE A 215 -6.17 -9.71 -9.25
CA PHE A 215 -6.49 -8.69 -8.25
C PHE A 215 -7.57 -9.20 -7.30
N SER A 216 -7.22 -9.23 -6.01
CA SER A 216 -8.12 -9.55 -4.91
C SER A 216 -7.61 -8.85 -3.64
N LEU A 217 -8.45 -8.72 -2.61
CA LEU A 217 -7.99 -8.26 -1.30
C LEU A 217 -6.99 -9.22 -0.66
N LYS A 218 -7.07 -10.52 -0.99
CA LYS A 218 -6.05 -11.50 -0.63
C LYS A 218 -4.71 -11.16 -1.29
N TRP A 219 -4.68 -10.96 -2.60
CA TRP A 219 -3.48 -10.54 -3.31
C TRP A 219 -2.93 -9.22 -2.76
N LEU A 220 -3.79 -8.23 -2.52
CA LEU A 220 -3.39 -6.93 -1.98
C LEU A 220 -2.73 -7.06 -0.59
N ARG A 221 -3.26 -7.96 0.26
CA ARG A 221 -2.68 -8.28 1.56
C ARG A 221 -1.30 -8.92 1.42
N ASP A 222 -1.16 -9.84 0.48
CA ASP A 222 0.11 -10.51 0.20
C ASP A 222 1.15 -9.49 -0.30
N GLU A 223 0.75 -8.54 -1.16
CA GLU A 223 1.59 -7.42 -1.60
C GLU A 223 1.99 -6.49 -0.45
N ILE A 224 1.05 -6.09 0.41
CA ILE A 224 1.36 -5.28 1.61
C ILE A 224 2.37 -6.01 2.51
N GLN A 225 2.17 -7.31 2.74
CA GLN A 225 3.08 -8.11 3.55
C GLN A 225 4.46 -8.24 2.87
N ASN A 226 4.48 -8.41 1.55
CA ASN A 226 5.71 -8.49 0.78
C ASN A 226 6.52 -7.20 0.88
N ASP A 227 5.87 -6.03 0.73
CA ASP A 227 6.51 -4.73 0.89
C ASP A 227 7.06 -4.54 2.31
N MET A 228 6.28 -4.90 3.33
CA MET A 228 6.75 -4.82 4.72
C MET A 228 7.95 -5.74 4.97
N ASP A 229 7.96 -6.94 4.39
CA ASP A 229 9.09 -7.86 4.50
C ASP A 229 10.33 -7.29 3.80
N ILE A 230 10.18 -6.70 2.61
CA ILE A 230 11.26 -6.04 1.88
C ILE A 230 11.80 -4.86 2.67
N GLU A 231 10.92 -4.01 3.23
CA GLU A 231 11.34 -2.88 4.05
C GLU A 231 12.14 -3.33 5.28
N ARG A 232 11.79 -4.47 5.89
CA ARG A 232 12.56 -5.07 7.00
C ARG A 232 13.96 -5.52 6.56
N LEU A 233 14.15 -5.93 5.30
CA LEU A 233 15.47 -6.31 4.78
C LEU A 233 16.45 -5.14 4.74
N TYR A 234 15.94 -3.90 4.64
CA TYR A 234 16.77 -2.70 4.67
C TYR A 234 17.37 -2.42 6.06
N GLY A 235 16.79 -2.97 7.13
CA GLY A 235 17.14 -2.64 8.50
C GLY A 235 16.79 -1.18 8.82
N ARG A 236 17.79 -0.31 8.86
CA ARG A 236 17.57 1.13 9.04
C ARG A 236 17.25 1.77 7.70
N LYS A 237 16.03 2.30 7.54
CA LYS A 237 15.62 3.02 6.32
C LYS A 237 16.54 4.22 6.07
N PRO A 238 17.11 4.38 4.86
CA PRO A 238 17.88 5.56 4.50
C PRO A 238 17.05 6.83 4.67
N SER A 239 17.68 7.91 5.14
CA SER A 239 17.05 9.24 5.21
C SER A 239 17.03 9.96 3.86
N VAL A 240 17.76 9.45 2.87
CA VAL A 240 17.86 10.00 1.52
C VAL A 240 17.68 8.90 0.47
N VAL A 241 17.15 9.28 -0.68
CA VAL A 241 16.86 8.39 -1.81
C VAL A 241 17.70 8.79 -3.02
N ASN A 242 18.08 7.83 -3.87
CA ASN A 242 18.80 8.14 -5.09
C ASN A 242 17.89 8.86 -6.08
N CYS A 243 18.40 9.92 -6.70
CA CYS A 243 17.77 10.59 -7.84
C CYS A 243 18.68 10.46 -9.05
N THR A 244 18.65 9.27 -9.66
CA THR A 244 19.55 8.91 -10.75
C THR A 244 19.09 9.59 -12.05
N ASN A 245 19.99 10.32 -12.71
CA ASN A 245 19.80 10.87 -14.07
C ASN A 245 18.65 11.88 -14.26
N ALA A 246 17.99 12.38 -13.22
CA ALA A 246 16.84 13.27 -13.38
C ALA A 246 17.17 14.67 -13.97
N TRP A 247 18.44 15.10 -13.91
CA TRP A 247 18.91 16.44 -14.27
C TRP A 247 19.86 16.48 -15.47
N ILE A 248 20.18 15.31 -16.04
CA ILE A 248 21.17 15.20 -17.11
C ILE A 248 20.59 15.68 -18.44
N GLU A 249 21.43 16.23 -19.31
CA GLU A 249 21.06 16.66 -20.66
C GLU A 249 21.36 15.61 -21.73
N GLY A 250 22.04 14.51 -21.35
CA GLY A 250 22.45 13.46 -22.29
C GLY A 250 23.76 13.77 -23.00
N LYS A 251 24.61 14.64 -22.42
CA LYS A 251 25.91 15.07 -22.98
C LYS A 251 27.08 14.19 -22.53
N GLY A 252 26.81 13.01 -21.99
CA GLY A 252 27.84 12.04 -21.58
C GLY A 252 28.72 12.55 -20.44
N LEU A 253 30.01 12.79 -20.72
CA LEU A 253 30.99 13.21 -19.72
C LEU A 253 30.67 14.57 -19.11
N ASP A 254 30.08 15.49 -19.89
CA ASP A 254 29.75 16.84 -19.42
C ASP A 254 28.69 16.85 -18.33
N ASP A 255 27.74 15.92 -18.36
CA ASP A 255 26.79 15.79 -17.27
C ASP A 255 27.52 15.40 -15.98
N PHE A 256 28.51 14.51 -16.00
CA PHE A 256 29.26 14.15 -14.79
C PHE A 256 30.07 15.29 -14.18
N LYS A 257 30.44 16.30 -14.99
CA LYS A 257 31.17 17.49 -14.57
C LYS A 257 30.30 18.50 -13.82
N LYS A 258 28.97 18.45 -13.99
CA LYS A 258 28.07 19.40 -13.30
C LYS A 258 28.20 19.27 -11.78
N GLU A 259 28.37 20.41 -11.12
CA GLU A 259 28.48 20.51 -9.66
C GLU A 259 27.24 19.99 -8.94
N ILE A 260 27.43 19.44 -7.74
CA ILE A 260 26.36 18.74 -6.99
C ILE A 260 25.17 19.68 -6.72
N HIS A 261 25.45 20.92 -6.36
CA HIS A 261 24.43 21.95 -6.09
C HIS A 261 23.60 22.35 -7.31
N ALA A 262 24.11 22.11 -8.52
CA ALA A 262 23.40 22.41 -9.77
C ALA A 262 22.47 21.27 -10.22
N ARG A 263 22.51 20.12 -9.55
CA ARG A 263 21.73 18.92 -9.92
C ARG A 263 20.33 18.90 -9.31
N GLY A 264 20.14 19.60 -8.19
CA GLY A 264 18.87 19.74 -7.48
C GLY A 264 19.06 20.20 -6.04
N SER A 265 17.97 20.56 -5.38
CA SER A 265 17.97 21.24 -4.07
C SER A 265 17.18 20.50 -2.98
N ASP A 266 16.50 19.40 -3.30
CA ASP A 266 15.70 18.67 -2.31
C ASP A 266 16.62 17.82 -1.41
N PRO A 267 16.62 18.07 -0.08
CA PRO A 267 17.49 17.37 0.86
C PRO A 267 17.13 15.89 1.04
N GLN A 268 15.97 15.43 0.57
CA GLN A 268 15.58 14.02 0.59
C GLN A 268 16.29 13.19 -0.49
N PHE A 269 16.97 13.83 -1.45
CA PHE A 269 17.63 13.14 -2.54
C PHE A 269 19.15 13.29 -2.53
N PHE A 270 19.84 12.26 -3.05
CA PHE A 270 21.20 12.40 -3.56
C PHE A 270 21.19 12.23 -5.08
N TYR A 271 21.67 13.24 -5.79
CA TYR A 271 21.56 13.34 -7.25
C TYR A 271 22.75 12.68 -7.95
N ASN A 272 22.67 11.36 -8.13
CA ASN A 272 23.70 10.55 -8.79
C ASN A 272 23.48 10.47 -10.31
N CYS A 273 24.53 10.01 -11.01
CA CYS A 273 24.53 9.81 -12.45
C CYS A 273 25.03 8.40 -12.78
N TYR A 274 24.39 7.74 -13.75
CA TYR A 274 24.79 6.45 -14.30
C TYR A 274 24.64 6.50 -15.82
N VAL A 275 25.76 6.41 -16.54
CA VAL A 275 25.79 6.48 -18.01
C VAL A 275 26.66 5.37 -18.55
N ARG A 276 26.21 4.79 -19.66
CA ARG A 276 27.02 3.92 -20.52
C ARG A 276 27.33 4.69 -21.79
N ILE A 277 28.61 4.89 -22.08
CA ILE A 277 29.08 5.55 -23.30
C ILE A 277 29.55 4.45 -24.26
N ASN A 278 28.97 4.41 -25.46
CA ASN A 278 29.36 3.48 -26.53
C ASN A 278 29.85 4.30 -27.73
N GLY A 279 31.15 4.25 -28.00
CA GLY A 279 31.78 5.05 -29.06
C GLY A 279 32.16 6.46 -28.61
N VAL A 280 32.72 7.25 -29.54
CA VAL A 280 33.10 8.64 -29.36
C VAL A 280 32.85 9.43 -30.64
N GLU A 281 32.51 10.71 -30.53
CA GLU A 281 32.31 11.61 -31.66
C GLU A 281 33.60 11.86 -32.45
N ASP A 282 34.70 12.19 -31.75
CA ASP A 282 36.02 12.35 -32.34
C ASP A 282 37.09 11.54 -31.59
N LYS A 283 37.69 10.58 -32.30
CA LYS A 283 38.73 9.70 -31.78
C LYS A 283 40.04 10.45 -31.48
N LEU A 284 40.32 11.55 -32.17
CA LEU A 284 41.57 12.30 -32.00
C LEU A 284 41.56 13.13 -30.71
N SER A 285 40.41 13.71 -30.35
CA SER A 285 40.24 14.50 -29.12
C SER A 285 39.86 13.66 -27.89
N TYR A 286 39.30 12.46 -28.06
CA TYR A 286 38.79 11.64 -26.95
C TYR A 286 39.78 11.43 -25.79
N MET A 287 41.04 11.12 -26.08
CA MET A 287 42.03 10.91 -25.03
C MET A 287 42.25 12.19 -24.20
N ASN A 288 42.24 13.34 -24.86
CA ASN A 288 42.34 14.64 -24.18
C ASN A 288 41.07 14.90 -23.37
N GLU A 289 39.88 14.58 -23.89
CA GLU A 289 38.62 14.73 -23.16
C GLU A 289 38.57 13.87 -21.88
N LEU A 290 38.99 12.60 -21.96
CA LEU A 290 39.08 11.72 -20.79
C LEU A 290 40.10 12.23 -19.76
N TYR A 291 41.24 12.75 -20.23
CA TYR A 291 42.23 13.34 -19.35
C TYR A 291 41.68 14.58 -18.63
N GLN A 292 41.05 15.50 -19.36
CA GLN A 292 40.40 16.68 -18.79
C GLN A 292 39.30 16.30 -17.81
N PHE A 293 38.46 15.33 -18.19
CA PHE A 293 37.42 14.79 -17.32
C PHE A 293 37.99 14.27 -15.99
N GLN A 294 39.06 13.48 -16.04
CA GLN A 294 39.72 12.99 -14.84
C GLN A 294 40.30 14.14 -14.00
N MET A 295 40.91 15.14 -14.62
CA MET A 295 41.48 16.29 -13.91
C MET A 295 40.39 17.11 -13.22
N GLU A 296 39.28 17.40 -13.89
CA GLU A 296 38.16 18.15 -13.32
C GLU A 296 37.51 17.40 -12.15
N LEU A 297 37.36 16.07 -12.24
CA LEU A 297 36.88 15.27 -11.12
C LEU A 297 37.83 15.31 -9.91
N LYS A 298 39.16 15.33 -10.15
CA LYS A 298 40.15 15.47 -9.07
C LYS A 298 40.12 16.87 -8.46
N ASN A 299 39.99 17.90 -9.29
CA ASN A 299 39.93 19.30 -8.86
C ASN A 299 38.67 19.61 -8.06
N SER A 300 37.55 18.95 -8.36
CA SER A 300 36.31 18.98 -7.56
C SER A 300 36.35 18.09 -6.31
N HIS A 301 37.53 17.58 -5.95
CA HIS A 301 37.78 16.71 -4.79
C HIS A 301 36.92 15.43 -4.76
N ARG A 302 36.42 14.98 -5.92
CA ARG A 302 35.65 13.74 -6.01
C ARG A 302 36.59 12.55 -5.92
N ARG A 303 36.17 11.54 -5.17
CA ARG A 303 36.87 10.25 -5.11
C ARG A 303 36.59 9.46 -6.39
N ILE A 304 37.63 9.00 -7.06
CA ILE A 304 37.53 8.31 -8.35
C ILE A 304 38.16 6.93 -8.23
N VAL A 305 37.45 5.91 -8.70
CA VAL A 305 38.01 4.58 -9.00
C VAL A 305 37.91 4.38 -10.50
N ILE A 306 39.04 4.05 -11.13
CA ILE A 306 39.12 3.78 -12.57
C ILE A 306 39.55 2.33 -12.76
N ILE A 307 38.83 1.61 -13.60
CA ILE A 307 39.14 0.23 -13.98
C ILE A 307 39.18 0.18 -15.49
N ASP A 308 40.36 -0.14 -16.04
CA ASP A 308 40.65 -0.13 -17.49
C ASP A 308 40.72 -1.54 -18.10
N ALA A 309 40.33 -2.56 -17.33
CA ALA A 309 40.31 -3.95 -17.74
C ALA A 309 39.01 -4.61 -17.28
N PRO A 310 38.59 -5.74 -17.87
CA PRO A 310 37.41 -6.47 -17.43
C PRO A 310 37.40 -6.64 -15.92
N LEU A 311 36.27 -6.29 -15.28
CA LEU A 311 36.19 -6.26 -13.83
C LEU A 311 36.61 -7.63 -13.27
N PRO A 312 37.73 -7.72 -12.53
CA PRO A 312 38.26 -9.02 -12.17
C PRO A 312 37.31 -9.72 -11.22
N GLY A 313 37.03 -10.99 -11.54
CA GLY A 313 36.22 -11.86 -10.70
C GLY A 313 36.74 -11.87 -9.26
N PRO A 314 35.85 -12.03 -8.26
CA PRO A 314 36.28 -12.21 -6.88
C PRO A 314 37.23 -13.40 -6.72
N SER A 315 38.30 -13.22 -5.94
CA SER A 315 39.21 -14.31 -5.59
C SER A 315 38.56 -15.30 -4.62
N THR A 316 39.14 -16.49 -4.48
CA THR A 316 38.73 -17.48 -3.47
C THR A 316 38.75 -16.90 -2.05
N ASP A 317 39.70 -16.01 -1.77
CA ASP A 317 39.84 -15.36 -0.47
C ASP A 317 38.74 -14.33 -0.22
N GLU A 318 38.39 -13.53 -1.22
CA GLU A 318 37.27 -12.59 -1.10
C GLU A 318 35.94 -13.33 -0.92
N ILE A 319 35.75 -14.39 -1.71
CA ILE A 319 34.57 -15.27 -1.65
C ILE A 319 34.44 -15.89 -0.26
N SER A 320 35.53 -16.38 0.34
CA SER A 320 35.51 -17.03 1.67
C SER A 320 35.22 -16.06 2.82
N GLN A 321 35.53 -14.77 2.64
CA GLN A 321 35.23 -13.73 3.64
C GLN A 321 33.76 -13.34 3.71
N ILE A 322 32.95 -13.68 2.71
CA ILE A 322 31.51 -13.44 2.72
C ILE A 322 30.82 -14.52 3.56
N LYS A 323 30.19 -14.11 4.66
CA LYS A 323 29.41 -15.00 5.51
C LYS A 323 28.14 -15.42 4.78
N ARG A 324 27.97 -16.73 4.61
CA ARG A 324 26.82 -17.35 3.93
C ARG A 324 26.13 -18.33 4.86
N GLY A 325 24.86 -18.56 4.60
CA GLY A 325 24.05 -19.60 5.23
C GLY A 325 23.36 -20.47 4.19
N ASN A 326 22.56 -21.41 4.67
CA ASN A 326 21.69 -22.22 3.83
C ASN A 326 20.37 -21.49 3.62
N TYR A 327 20.13 -21.03 2.39
CA TYR A 327 18.96 -20.23 2.05
C TYR A 327 17.94 -21.05 1.27
N LYS A 328 16.67 -20.96 1.67
CA LYS A 328 15.56 -21.59 0.95
C LYS A 328 14.79 -20.61 0.05
N THR A 329 14.89 -19.31 0.34
CA THR A 329 14.18 -18.26 -0.38
C THR A 329 15.10 -17.06 -0.66
N CYS A 330 14.74 -16.26 -1.67
CA CYS A 330 15.44 -15.02 -2.00
C CYS A 330 15.49 -14.05 -0.79
N LYS A 331 14.37 -13.88 -0.08
CA LYS A 331 14.29 -13.02 1.12
C LYS A 331 15.25 -13.48 2.23
N GLN A 332 15.35 -14.78 2.50
CA GLN A 332 16.30 -15.32 3.50
C GLN A 332 17.75 -15.09 3.07
N MET A 333 18.05 -15.29 1.79
CA MET A 333 19.36 -15.02 1.21
C MET A 333 19.74 -13.55 1.38
N LEU A 334 18.84 -12.63 1.02
CA LEU A 334 19.06 -11.19 1.17
C LEU A 334 19.28 -10.78 2.63
N ALA A 335 18.47 -11.28 3.56
CA ALA A 335 18.63 -10.99 4.99
C ALA A 335 19.98 -11.47 5.53
N GLY A 336 20.45 -12.64 5.09
CA GLY A 336 21.75 -13.18 5.52
C GLY A 336 22.93 -12.47 4.86
N LEU A 337 22.83 -12.17 3.56
CA LEU A 337 23.91 -11.58 2.78
C LEU A 337 24.08 -10.08 3.05
N SER A 338 23.00 -9.33 3.26
CA SER A 338 23.07 -7.89 3.56
C SER A 338 23.86 -7.59 4.85
N GLY A 339 23.88 -8.52 5.81
CA GLY A 339 24.71 -8.43 7.02
C GLY A 339 26.22 -8.40 6.79
N ASN A 340 26.68 -8.70 5.56
CA ASN A 340 28.08 -8.53 5.17
C ASN A 340 28.43 -7.08 4.81
N ILE A 341 27.44 -6.22 4.57
CA ILE A 341 27.64 -4.81 4.26
C ILE A 341 27.87 -4.06 5.58
N LYS A 342 29.14 -3.72 5.84
CA LYS A 342 29.56 -3.03 7.06
C LYS A 342 30.34 -1.78 6.70
N TYR A 343 29.82 -0.63 7.11
CA TYR A 343 30.45 0.66 6.95
C TYR A 343 30.29 1.47 8.25
N THR A 344 31.18 1.22 9.21
CA THR A 344 31.09 1.77 10.57
C THR A 344 31.27 3.28 10.64
N ALA A 345 31.93 3.89 9.65
CA ALA A 345 32.18 5.32 9.63
C ALA A 345 30.93 6.18 9.36
N ASN A 346 29.90 5.62 8.70
CA ASN A 346 28.66 6.34 8.41
C ASN A 346 27.46 5.38 8.30
N ALA A 347 26.59 5.39 9.32
CA ALA A 347 25.41 4.54 9.35
C ALA A 347 24.37 4.90 8.26
N GLY A 348 24.29 6.17 7.85
CA GLY A 348 23.41 6.60 6.76
C GLY A 348 23.86 6.00 5.43
N LEU A 349 25.16 6.05 5.14
CA LEU A 349 25.71 5.42 3.94
C LEU A 349 25.55 3.89 3.95
N GLN A 350 25.76 3.25 5.10
CA GLN A 350 25.53 1.81 5.23
C GLN A 350 24.09 1.45 4.88
N SER A 351 23.11 2.21 5.39
CA SER A 351 21.69 2.04 5.03
C SER A 351 21.44 2.18 3.54
N ILE A 352 22.05 3.17 2.88
CA ILE A 352 21.94 3.36 1.42
C ILE A 352 22.51 2.14 0.68
N MET A 353 23.70 1.68 1.05
CA MET A 353 24.34 0.50 0.44
C MET A 353 23.49 -0.77 0.60
N VAL A 354 22.94 -1.01 1.79
CA VAL A 354 22.06 -2.16 2.05
C VAL A 354 20.82 -2.08 1.19
N LYS A 355 20.13 -0.92 1.15
CA LYS A 355 18.94 -0.73 0.32
C LYS A 355 19.25 -0.96 -1.16
N SER A 356 20.27 -0.31 -1.71
CA SER A 356 20.66 -0.46 -3.11
C SER A 356 21.04 -1.91 -3.47
N PHE A 357 21.74 -2.61 -2.58
CA PHE A 357 22.06 -4.03 -2.77
C PHE A 357 20.80 -4.90 -2.80
N VAL A 358 19.87 -4.70 -1.85
CA VAL A 358 18.60 -5.44 -1.80
C VAL A 358 17.77 -5.18 -3.05
N ASP A 359 17.62 -3.93 -3.46
CA ASP A 359 16.82 -3.53 -4.63
C ASP A 359 17.37 -4.15 -5.93
N VAL A 360 18.69 -4.09 -6.14
CA VAL A 360 19.34 -4.65 -7.34
C VAL A 360 19.15 -6.17 -7.42
N ILE A 361 19.33 -6.89 -6.30
CA ILE A 361 19.18 -8.35 -6.29
C ILE A 361 17.72 -8.77 -6.39
N LEU A 362 16.78 -8.01 -5.81
CA LEU A 362 15.35 -8.25 -5.99
C LEU A 362 14.94 -8.06 -7.45
N GLU A 363 15.43 -7.02 -8.13
CA GLU A 363 15.17 -6.81 -9.54
C GLU A 363 15.76 -7.95 -10.40
N GLU A 364 16.99 -8.36 -10.12
CA GLU A 364 17.64 -9.49 -10.78
C GLU A 364 16.87 -10.80 -10.59
N SER A 365 16.23 -10.98 -9.43
CA SER A 365 15.44 -12.19 -9.12
C SER A 365 14.17 -12.32 -9.96
N LYS A 366 13.72 -11.25 -10.63
CA LYS A 366 12.58 -11.26 -11.55
C LYS A 366 12.93 -11.79 -12.94
N GLN A 367 14.22 -11.96 -13.26
CA GLN A 367 14.65 -12.51 -14.55
C GLN A 367 14.18 -13.96 -14.70
N GLU A 368 13.60 -14.29 -15.85
CA GLU A 368 13.14 -15.66 -16.14
C GLU A 368 14.30 -16.66 -16.10
N GLY A 369 14.10 -17.80 -15.45
CA GLY A 369 15.07 -18.89 -15.38
C GLY A 369 16.24 -18.70 -14.41
N ILE A 370 16.25 -17.63 -13.59
CA ILE A 370 17.27 -17.45 -12.56
C ILE A 370 17.03 -18.38 -11.35
N THR A 371 18.02 -19.20 -11.01
CA THR A 371 17.95 -20.06 -9.84
C THR A 371 18.48 -19.34 -8.59
N LEU A 372 18.01 -19.72 -7.40
CA LEU A 372 18.49 -19.15 -6.14
C LEU A 372 20.01 -19.28 -5.99
N ASN A 373 20.60 -20.38 -6.46
CA ASN A 373 22.05 -20.58 -6.44
C ASN A 373 22.79 -19.59 -7.36
N ARG A 374 22.28 -19.34 -8.58
CA ARG A 374 22.86 -18.34 -9.49
C ARG A 374 22.73 -16.94 -8.91
N LEU A 375 21.56 -16.61 -8.36
CA LEU A 375 21.31 -15.32 -7.71
C LEU A 375 22.23 -15.10 -6.50
N SER A 376 22.41 -16.13 -5.65
CA SER A 376 23.32 -16.10 -4.51
C SER A 376 24.77 -15.86 -4.94
N ASN A 377 25.22 -16.53 -6.01
CA ASN A 377 26.55 -16.30 -6.56
C ASN A 377 26.73 -14.86 -7.08
N ARG A 378 25.74 -14.31 -7.81
CA ARG A 378 25.75 -12.91 -8.25
C ARG A 378 25.79 -11.95 -7.05
N ALA A 379 24.98 -12.19 -6.02
CA ALA A 379 24.94 -11.39 -4.80
C ALA A 379 26.29 -11.40 -4.06
N VAL A 380 26.94 -12.56 -3.96
CA VAL A 380 28.29 -12.68 -3.41
C VAL A 380 29.30 -11.85 -4.21
N TYR A 381 29.23 -11.90 -5.55
CA TYR A 381 30.15 -11.14 -6.40
C TYR A 381 30.00 -9.64 -6.17
N LEU A 382 28.76 -9.14 -6.11
CA LEU A 382 28.49 -7.75 -5.78
C LEU A 382 29.04 -7.37 -4.40
N LEU A 383 28.90 -8.23 -3.38
CA LEU A 383 29.44 -7.97 -2.06
C LEU A 383 30.97 -7.91 -2.04
N CYS A 384 31.64 -8.81 -2.77
CA CYS A 384 33.09 -8.79 -2.91
C CYS A 384 33.56 -7.48 -3.57
N TRP A 385 32.95 -7.09 -4.68
CA TRP A 385 33.30 -5.85 -5.37
C TRP A 385 32.98 -4.61 -4.51
N LEU A 386 31.84 -4.59 -3.83
CA LEU A 386 31.50 -3.52 -2.90
C LEU A 386 32.58 -3.41 -1.82
N LYS A 387 32.98 -4.52 -1.19
CA LYS A 387 34.04 -4.53 -0.16
C LYS A 387 35.38 -4.05 -0.70
N ARG A 388 35.71 -4.41 -1.95
CA ARG A 388 36.97 -4.03 -2.63
C ARG A 388 37.05 -2.53 -2.90
N TYR A 389 35.97 -1.91 -3.38
CA TYR A 389 35.99 -0.52 -3.82
C TYR A 389 35.40 0.48 -2.82
N GLN A 390 34.64 0.04 -1.81
CA GLN A 390 33.98 0.96 -0.88
C GLN A 390 34.93 1.88 -0.12
N GLY A 391 36.14 1.42 0.23
CA GLY A 391 37.11 2.25 0.94
C GLY A 391 37.64 3.38 0.07
N GLN A 392 37.87 3.12 -1.20
CA GLN A 392 38.35 4.12 -2.16
C GLN A 392 37.25 5.09 -2.56
N LEU A 393 36.03 4.58 -2.76
CA LEU A 393 34.89 5.40 -3.16
C LEU A 393 34.39 6.25 -2.01
N PHE A 394 34.24 5.70 -0.80
CA PHE A 394 33.43 6.34 0.24
C PHE A 394 34.20 6.76 1.49
N ALA A 395 35.53 6.69 1.53
CA ALA A 395 36.28 7.16 2.70
C ALA A 395 35.89 8.61 3.10
N ASN A 396 35.57 8.83 4.37
CA ASN A 396 35.12 10.11 4.93
C ASN A 396 33.88 10.72 4.24
N TRP A 397 33.04 9.90 3.59
CA TRP A 397 31.87 10.37 2.86
C TRP A 397 30.86 11.11 3.75
N LYS A 398 30.39 12.26 3.26
CA LYS A 398 29.31 13.05 3.83
C LYS A 398 28.30 13.40 2.75
N ILE A 399 27.05 13.68 3.14
CA ILE A 399 26.09 14.26 2.20
C ILE A 399 26.50 15.72 1.93
N PRO A 400 26.51 16.21 0.68
CA PRO A 400 26.01 15.56 -0.54
C PRO A 400 27.11 14.96 -1.45
N ASP A 401 28.28 14.57 -0.93
CA ASP A 401 29.43 14.11 -1.72
C ASP A 401 29.08 12.95 -2.66
N ILE A 402 29.63 12.96 -3.88
CA ILE A 402 29.40 11.92 -4.89
C ILE A 402 30.72 11.42 -5.45
N SER A 403 31.00 10.14 -5.20
CA SER A 403 32.16 9.44 -5.76
C SER A 403 31.90 9.02 -7.20
N CYS A 404 32.96 8.75 -7.96
CA CYS A 404 32.88 8.33 -9.35
C CYS A 404 33.57 6.98 -9.54
N PHE A 405 32.85 6.02 -10.12
CA PHE A 405 33.39 4.74 -10.55
C PHE A 405 33.36 4.70 -12.07
N ILE A 406 34.53 4.61 -12.69
CA ILE A 406 34.71 4.61 -14.14
C ILE A 406 35.19 3.23 -14.55
N TYR A 407 34.41 2.56 -15.39
CA TYR A 407 34.74 1.26 -15.97
C TYR A 407 34.95 1.41 -17.47
N MET A 408 36.19 1.22 -17.91
CA MET A 408 36.58 1.20 -19.32
C MET A 408 36.77 -0.27 -19.74
N GLY A 409 36.10 -0.69 -20.83
CA GLY A 409 36.21 -2.07 -21.35
C GLY A 409 35.00 -2.97 -21.09
N GLY A 410 33.78 -2.43 -21.21
CA GLY A 410 32.52 -3.19 -21.17
C GLY A 410 32.12 -3.85 -22.46
#